data_AF-A0AAW9SWH7-F1
#
_entry.id   AF-A0AAW9SWH7-F1
#
_cell.length_a   1.000
_cell.length_b   1.000
_cell.length_c   1.000
_cell.angle_alpha   90.00
_cell.angle_beta   90.00
_cell.angle_gamma   90.00
#
_symmetry.space_group_name_H-M   'P 1'
#
loop_
_entity.id
_entity.type
_entity.pdbx_description
1 polymer ?
#
loop_
_entity_poly.entity_id
_entity_poly.type
_entity_poly.pdbx_seq_one_letter_code
_entity_poly.pdbx_strand_id
1 'polypeptide(L)'
;MIQEGMDPDSYVFGQCADALTGVHGRAKVYMGLGIDAPRVREDQAKCTPDIAYRSVMATYRAGGHGVVLSPNYASMHLTNLDGVAQALTELGLK
;
A
#
# COMPACT_ATOMS: atom_id res chain seq x y z
N MET A 1 11.53 21.54 1.61
CA MET A 1 10.81 20.82 0.54
C MET A 1 10.66 19.38 1.00
N ILE A 2 9.47 18.80 0.93
CA ILE A 2 9.26 17.38 1.26
C ILE A 2 9.64 16.54 0.02
N GLN A 3 10.31 15.42 0.22
CA GLN A 3 10.70 14.45 -0.79
C GLN A 3 9.47 13.80 -1.41
N GLU A 4 9.58 13.43 -2.68
CA GLU A 4 8.58 12.60 -3.35
C GLU A 4 8.84 11.12 -3.01
N GLY A 5 7.77 10.42 -2.64
CA GLY A 5 7.84 8.99 -2.36
C GLY A 5 7.99 8.17 -3.64
N MET A 6 8.22 6.86 -3.50
CA MET A 6 8.13 5.96 -4.65
C MET A 6 6.69 5.90 -5.14
N ASP A 7 6.49 5.96 -6.47
CA ASP A 7 5.15 5.90 -7.06
C ASP A 7 4.51 4.51 -6.81
N PRO A 8 3.33 4.42 -6.18
CA PRO A 8 2.66 3.14 -5.91
C PRO A 8 2.39 2.28 -7.16
N ASP A 9 2.04 2.89 -8.29
CA ASP A 9 1.69 2.17 -9.52
C ASP A 9 2.90 1.46 -10.14
N SER A 10 4.12 1.93 -9.86
CA SER A 10 5.35 1.27 -10.31
C SER A 10 5.95 0.41 -9.20
N TYR A 11 6.11 0.97 -8.00
CA TYR A 11 6.80 0.31 -6.89
C TYR A 11 5.95 -0.80 -6.28
N VAL A 12 4.73 -0.50 -5.82
CA VAL A 12 3.88 -1.51 -5.16
C VAL A 12 3.44 -2.58 -6.16
N PHE A 13 3.07 -2.17 -7.37
CA PHE A 13 2.75 -3.11 -8.45
C PHE A 13 3.92 -4.05 -8.75
N GLY A 14 5.12 -3.49 -8.99
CA GLY A 14 6.30 -4.26 -9.34
C GLY A 14 6.70 -5.24 -8.23
N GLN A 15 6.76 -4.77 -6.99
CA GLN A 15 7.05 -5.64 -5.84
C GLN A 15 6.01 -6.76 -5.67
N CYS A 16 4.73 -6.49 -5.94
CA CYS A 16 3.68 -7.51 -5.90
C CYS A 16 3.85 -8.55 -7.02
N ALA A 17 4.10 -8.10 -8.26
CA ALA A 17 4.34 -8.97 -9.40
C ALA A 17 5.58 -9.87 -9.22
N ASP A 18 6.67 -9.30 -8.69
CA ASP A 18 7.88 -10.05 -8.37
C ASP A 18 7.62 -11.09 -7.28
N ALA A 19 6.87 -10.72 -6.22
CA ALA A 19 6.49 -11.65 -5.16
C ALA A 19 5.62 -12.80 -5.68
N LEU A 20 4.63 -12.51 -6.52
CA LEU A 20 3.77 -13.51 -7.17
C LEU A 20 4.58 -14.48 -8.03
N THR A 21 5.56 -13.95 -8.78
CA THR A 21 6.49 -14.75 -9.57
C THR A 21 7.33 -15.65 -8.66
N GLY A 22 7.88 -15.11 -7.57
CA GLY A 22 8.76 -15.83 -6.65
C GLY A 22 8.08 -16.95 -5.87
N VAL A 23 6.79 -16.83 -5.56
CA VAL A 23 6.05 -17.88 -4.85
C VAL A 23 5.57 -19.01 -5.77
N HIS A 24 5.65 -18.84 -7.09
CA HIS A 24 5.20 -19.84 -8.08
C HIS A 24 3.79 -20.40 -7.79
N GLY A 25 2.86 -19.55 -7.37
CA GLY A 25 1.49 -19.93 -7.00
C GLY A 25 1.38 -20.81 -5.74
N ARG A 26 2.46 -21.03 -4.99
CA ARG A 26 2.47 -21.87 -3.78
C ARG A 26 2.10 -21.13 -2.49
N ALA A 27 2.01 -19.80 -2.55
CA ALA A 27 1.60 -18.97 -1.43
C ALA A 27 0.73 -17.81 -1.92
N LYS A 28 -0.18 -17.36 -1.06
CA LYS A 28 -0.88 -16.10 -1.26
C LYS A 28 0.06 -14.93 -0.96
N VAL A 29 0.02 -13.91 -1.81
CA VAL A 29 0.82 -12.69 -1.65
C VAL A 29 -0.08 -11.60 -1.10
N TYR A 30 0.26 -11.09 0.08
CA TYR A 30 -0.37 -9.94 0.71
C TYR A 30 0.66 -8.83 0.86
N MET A 31 0.39 -7.66 0.26
CA MET A 31 1.35 -6.55 0.30
C MET A 31 1.25 -5.81 1.63
N GLY A 32 2.39 -5.65 2.30
CA GLY A 32 2.50 -4.82 3.50
C GLY A 32 2.51 -3.35 3.11
N LEU A 33 1.51 -2.58 3.54
CA LEU A 33 1.43 -1.14 3.34
C LEU A 33 1.78 -0.42 4.64
N GLY A 34 2.83 0.40 4.59
CA GLY A 34 3.27 1.23 5.71
C GLY A 34 2.45 2.51 5.80
N ILE A 35 1.30 2.46 6.45
CA ILE A 35 0.46 3.63 6.70
C ILE A 35 1.10 4.43 7.83
N ASP A 36 1.50 5.66 7.52
CA ASP A 36 2.18 6.56 8.47
C ASP A 36 3.39 5.92 9.16
N ALA A 37 4.16 5.12 8.41
CA ALA A 37 5.39 4.53 8.92
C ALA A 37 6.33 5.63 9.49
N PRO A 38 7.03 5.37 10.61
CA PRO A 38 7.92 6.34 11.23
C PRO A 38 8.91 6.92 10.23
N ARG A 39 8.98 8.26 10.18
CA ARG A 39 9.91 8.99 9.32
C ARG A 39 11.21 9.23 10.07
N VAL A 40 12.34 8.97 9.42
CA VAL A 40 13.68 9.21 10.00
C VAL A 40 14.19 10.61 9.68
N ARG A 41 13.59 11.29 8.71
CA ARG A 41 13.91 12.68 8.33
C ARG A 41 12.63 13.49 8.18
N GLU A 42 12.70 14.77 8.52
CA GLU A 42 11.54 15.68 8.42
C GLU A 42 11.05 15.86 6.99
N ASP A 43 12.00 15.87 6.04
CA ASP A 43 11.76 16.01 4.61
C ASP A 43 11.29 14.73 3.94
N GLN A 44 11.21 13.59 4.62
CA GLN A 44 10.73 12.34 4.01
C GLN A 44 9.25 12.46 3.61
N ALA A 45 8.90 11.84 2.47
CA ALA A 45 7.55 11.78 1.93
C ALA A 45 6.52 11.40 3.01
N LYS A 46 5.37 12.06 2.98
CA LYS A 46 4.26 11.78 3.90
C LYS A 46 3.30 10.79 3.26
N CYS A 47 2.73 9.92 4.08
CA CYS A 47 1.58 9.12 3.67
C CYS A 47 0.40 10.07 3.40
N THR A 48 -0.36 9.77 2.35
CA THR A 48 -1.57 10.50 1.98
C THR A 48 -2.68 9.47 1.66
N PRO A 49 -3.96 9.89 1.66
CA PRO A 49 -5.04 9.00 1.26
C PRO A 49 -4.87 8.50 -0.18
N ASP A 50 -4.38 9.34 -1.10
CA ASP A 50 -4.10 8.96 -2.49
C ASP A 50 -3.02 7.86 -2.58
N ILE A 51 -1.91 7.99 -1.85
CA ILE A 51 -0.86 6.97 -1.83
C ILE A 51 -1.42 5.64 -1.29
N ALA A 52 -2.24 5.69 -0.24
CA ALA A 52 -2.88 4.50 0.32
C ALA A 52 -3.85 3.84 -0.68
N TYR A 53 -4.73 4.62 -1.32
CA TYR A 53 -5.64 4.17 -2.37
C TYR A 53 -4.89 3.50 -3.52
N ARG A 54 -3.92 4.22 -4.11
CA ARG A 54 -3.15 3.72 -5.26
C ARG A 54 -2.34 2.46 -4.90
N SER A 55 -1.83 2.35 -3.68
CA SER A 55 -1.12 1.15 -3.22
C SER A 55 -2.02 -0.08 -3.14
N VAL A 56 -3.27 0.07 -2.68
CA VAL A 56 -4.26 -1.01 -2.68
C VAL A 56 -4.60 -1.38 -4.12
N MET A 57 -4.95 -0.41 -4.97
CA MET A 57 -5.29 -0.66 -6.37
C MET A 57 -4.14 -1.32 -7.14
N ALA A 58 -2.90 -0.87 -6.95
CA ALA A 58 -1.71 -1.46 -7.55
C ALA A 58 -1.50 -2.92 -7.14
N THR A 59 -1.74 -3.24 -5.86
CA THR A 59 -1.66 -4.62 -5.34
C THR A 59 -2.65 -5.55 -6.07
N TYR A 60 -3.92 -5.15 -6.17
CA TYR A 60 -4.94 -5.98 -6.83
C TYR A 60 -4.75 -6.03 -8.35
N ARG A 61 -4.33 -4.92 -8.99
CA ARG A 61 -3.98 -4.91 -10.42
C ARG A 61 -2.83 -5.86 -10.76
N ALA A 62 -1.87 -6.04 -9.86
CA ALA A 62 -0.77 -6.98 -10.02
C ALA A 62 -1.19 -8.46 -9.85
N GLY A 63 -2.40 -8.73 -9.33
CA GLY A 63 -2.86 -10.07 -8.98
C GLY A 63 -2.60 -10.47 -7.52
N GLY A 64 -2.26 -9.49 -6.67
CA GLY A 64 -2.12 -9.70 -5.23
C GLY A 64 -3.42 -10.17 -4.57
N HIS A 65 -3.29 -10.90 -3.47
CA HIS A 65 -4.43 -11.53 -2.78
C HIS A 65 -5.01 -10.66 -1.66
N GLY A 66 -4.36 -9.53 -1.38
CA GLY A 66 -4.81 -8.53 -0.44
C GLY A 66 -3.68 -7.67 0.10
N VAL A 67 -4.00 -6.87 1.11
CA VAL A 67 -3.06 -5.97 1.77
C VAL A 67 -3.06 -6.18 3.28
N VAL A 68 -1.91 -5.93 3.90
CA VAL A 68 -1.76 -5.85 5.36
C VAL A 68 -1.36 -4.43 5.71
N LEU A 69 -2.20 -3.73 6.47
CA LEU A 69 -1.90 -2.39 6.93
C LEU A 69 -0.99 -2.46 8.16
N SER A 70 0.12 -1.74 8.11
CA SER A 70 1.18 -1.74 9.13
C SER A 70 1.68 -0.30 9.34
N PRO A 71 2.34 0.05 10.46
CA PRO A 71 2.73 -0.82 11.57
C PRO A 71 1.59 -1.13 12.54
N ASN A 72 1.13 -0.16 13.34
CA ASN A 72 0.03 -0.31 14.30
C ASN A 72 -1.06 0.74 14.01
N TYR A 73 -2.34 0.35 14.12
CA TYR A 73 -3.47 1.27 13.97
C TYR A 73 -3.35 2.51 14.86
N ALA A 74 -2.85 2.37 16.09
CA ALA A 74 -2.70 3.49 17.03
C ALA A 74 -1.74 4.58 16.54
N SER A 75 -0.87 4.28 15.56
CA SER A 75 0.06 5.24 14.96
C SER A 75 -0.39 5.74 13.58
N MET A 76 -1.56 5.33 13.08
CA MET A 76 -2.08 5.72 11.77
C MET A 76 -3.00 6.94 11.89
N HIS A 77 -2.88 7.88 10.95
CA HIS A 77 -3.88 8.92 10.77
C HIS A 77 -5.08 8.32 10.05
N LEU A 78 -6.24 8.34 10.70
CA LEU A 78 -7.46 7.71 10.16
C LEU A 78 -7.85 8.25 8.79
N THR A 79 -7.52 9.51 8.48
CA THR A 79 -7.76 10.11 7.17
C THR A 79 -7.01 9.40 6.04
N ASN A 80 -5.82 8.83 6.29
CA ASN A 80 -5.10 8.05 5.28
C ASN A 80 -5.75 6.69 5.03
N LEU A 81 -6.49 6.16 6.00
CA LEU A 81 -7.28 4.92 5.84
C LEU A 81 -8.52 5.12 4.96
N ASP A 82 -8.98 6.36 4.77
CA ASP A 82 -10.09 6.65 3.86
C ASP A 82 -9.74 6.25 2.42
N GLY A 83 -8.48 6.41 2.00
CA GLY A 83 -8.01 5.94 0.70
C GLY A 83 -8.04 4.41 0.56
N VAL A 84 -7.70 3.69 1.64
CA VAL A 84 -7.84 2.23 1.68
C VAL A 84 -9.30 1.82 1.60
N ALA A 85 -10.17 2.48 2.38
CA ALA A 85 -11.59 2.21 2.40
C ALA A 85 -12.22 2.43 1.02
N GLN A 86 -11.86 3.53 0.33
CA GLN A 86 -12.30 3.82 -1.03
C GLN A 86 -11.89 2.70 -2.00
N ALA A 87 -10.61 2.30 -2.01
CA ALA A 87 -10.13 1.27 -2.91
C ALA A 87 -10.86 -0.07 -2.70
N LEU A 88 -11.04 -0.48 -1.44
CA LEU A 88 -11.74 -1.73 -1.12
C LEU A 88 -13.23 -1.67 -1.53
N THR A 89 -13.88 -0.51 -1.40
CA THR A 89 -15.26 -0.33 -1.89
C THR A 89 -15.34 -0.43 -3.41
N GLU A 90 -14.43 0.21 -4.16
CA GLU A 90 -14.38 0.13 -5.62
C GLU A 90 -14.09 -1.29 -6.13
N LEU A 91 -13.31 -2.06 -5.38
CA LEU A 91 -13.00 -3.47 -5.66
C LEU A 91 -14.11 -4.44 -5.22
N GLY A 92 -15.14 -3.98 -4.51
CA GLY A 92 -16.21 -4.83 -3.97
C GLY A 92 -15.77 -5.77 -2.84
N LEU A 93 -14.79 -5.35 -2.05
CA LEU A 93 -14.16 -6.13 -0.97
C LEU A 93 -14.49 -5.63 0.45
N LYS A 94 -15.33 -4.60 0.56
CA LYS A 94 -15.83 -4.00 1.81
C LYS A 94 -17.35 -3.94 1.80
#